data_AF-A0A7J7KFD3-F1
#
_entry.id   AF-A0A7J7KFD3-F1
#
_cell.length_a   1.000
_cell.length_b   1.000
_cell.length_c   1.000
_cell.angle_alpha   90.00
_cell.angle_beta   90.00
_cell.angle_gamma   90.00
#
_symmetry.space_group_name_H-M   'P 1'
#
loop_
_entity.id
_entity.type
_entity.pdbx_description
1 polymer ?
#
loop_
_entity_poly.entity_id
_entity_poly.type
_entity_poly.pdbx_seq_one_letter_code
_entity_poly.pdbx_strand_id
1 'polypeptide(L)'
;MRLLPTIQGNADDGCCLVIDYKGKFAAIGLNSEIKSAYGDRCEEWYDATGQSVVPGLVDGHTHTVWAGDRVHEFAMKLEGATYMDIHNAGGGIHSTVQSILKASEDELYTLFKSRLLQLLKGKTAKEATEDILTNQIPKLKELCDKGELHIDNIDVFCEKGYTQGWPISWLETELHAEEFVRLHSVEMGAELNATAMSHLEEISDEGIKAMAEKGCVATILPTTAYLLHLKPPPVRKMIEEGCQWLWALTLTPTLTVSLCHLL
;
A
#
# COMPACT_ATOMS: atom_id res chain seq x y z
N MET A 1 -17.45 -26.37 -11.22
CA MET A 1 -17.14 -25.04 -10.62
C MET A 1 -16.00 -25.31 -9.65
N ARG A 2 -14.90 -24.54 -9.67
CA ARG A 2 -13.78 -24.80 -8.75
C ARG A 2 -13.93 -23.96 -7.47
N LEU A 3 -14.12 -24.69 -6.36
CA LEU A 3 -13.83 -24.38 -4.96
C LEU A 3 -14.92 -23.61 -4.17
N LEU A 4 -15.49 -24.25 -3.13
CA LEU A 4 -16.14 -23.56 -2.01
C LEU A 4 -15.27 -23.71 -0.76
N PRO A 5 -14.64 -22.65 -0.22
CA PRO A 5 -14.25 -22.69 1.17
C PRO A 5 -15.49 -22.68 2.05
N THR A 6 -15.66 -23.76 2.81
CA THR A 6 -16.72 -23.94 3.80
C THR A 6 -16.25 -23.44 5.14
N ILE A 7 -16.64 -22.22 5.48
CA ILE A 7 -16.19 -21.59 6.72
C ILE A 7 -17.26 -21.86 7.76
N GLN A 8 -17.08 -22.89 8.59
CA GLN A 8 -18.00 -23.06 9.72
C GLN A 8 -17.71 -21.95 10.74
N GLY A 9 -18.44 -20.85 10.62
CA GLY A 9 -18.57 -19.84 11.66
C GLY A 9 -19.26 -20.44 12.87
N ASN A 10 -18.77 -20.12 14.06
CA ASN A 10 -19.21 -20.72 15.31
C ASN A 10 -20.58 -20.13 15.74
N ALA A 11 -21.68 -20.74 15.28
CA ALA A 11 -23.01 -20.84 15.92
C ALA A 11 -24.04 -21.33 14.87
N ASP A 12 -24.61 -22.51 15.11
CA ASP A 12 -25.75 -23.20 14.48
C ASP A 12 -25.88 -23.35 12.94
N ASP A 13 -25.16 -22.59 12.11
CA ASP A 13 -25.05 -22.85 10.66
C ASP A 13 -23.75 -22.31 10.03
N GLY A 14 -23.13 -21.26 10.57
CA GLY A 14 -21.89 -20.67 10.00
C GLY A 14 -22.09 -19.99 8.63
N CYS A 15 -21.01 -19.58 7.97
CA CYS A 15 -21.05 -18.81 6.71
C CYS A 15 -20.22 -19.49 5.62
N CYS A 16 -20.78 -19.79 4.46
CA CYS A 16 -20.03 -20.38 3.35
C CYS A 16 -19.81 -19.35 2.23
N LEU A 17 -18.67 -19.47 1.56
CA LEU A 17 -18.33 -18.66 0.40
C LEU A 17 -18.12 -19.57 -0.81
N VAL A 18 -18.59 -19.11 -1.97
CA VAL A 18 -18.52 -19.83 -3.24
C VAL A 18 -17.59 -19.12 -4.18
N ILE A 19 -16.59 -19.82 -4.70
CA ILE A 19 -15.67 -19.33 -5.72
C ILE A 19 -15.94 -20.11 -7.02
N ASP A 20 -15.96 -19.40 -8.14
CA ASP A 20 -16.10 -20.03 -9.46
C ASP A 20 -14.73 -20.46 -10.03
N TYR A 21 -14.75 -21.13 -11.17
CA TYR A 21 -13.54 -21.58 -11.84
C TYR A 21 -12.65 -20.45 -12.40
N LYS A 22 -13.12 -19.21 -12.35
CA LYS A 22 -12.36 -18.00 -12.73
C LYS A 22 -11.81 -17.28 -11.49
N GLY A 23 -11.98 -17.83 -10.29
CA GLY A 23 -11.51 -17.23 -9.05
C GLY A 23 -12.40 -16.08 -8.54
N LYS A 24 -13.65 -15.96 -9.00
CA LYS A 24 -14.58 -14.92 -8.54
C LYS A 24 -15.54 -15.43 -7.48
N PHE A 25 -15.95 -14.56 -6.56
CA PHE A 25 -17.04 -14.86 -5.64
C PHE A 25 -18.36 -15.04 -6.40
N ALA A 26 -18.93 -16.23 -6.31
CA ALA A 26 -20.19 -16.61 -6.95
C ALA A 26 -21.38 -16.54 -5.99
N ALA A 27 -21.17 -16.70 -4.68
CA ALA A 27 -22.16 -16.49 -3.63
C ALA A 27 -21.49 -16.42 -2.24
N ILE A 28 -22.16 -15.77 -1.30
CA ILE A 28 -21.81 -15.69 0.12
C ILE A 28 -23.11 -15.81 0.90
N GLY A 29 -23.18 -16.69 1.90
CA GLY A 29 -24.42 -16.90 2.66
C GLY A 29 -24.26 -17.91 3.78
N LEU A 30 -25.38 -18.31 4.39
CA LEU A 30 -25.36 -19.33 5.43
C LEU A 30 -24.97 -20.69 4.83
N ASN A 31 -24.36 -21.56 5.63
CA ASN A 31 -23.89 -22.85 5.14
C ASN A 31 -25.03 -23.73 4.61
N SER A 32 -26.19 -23.77 5.29
CA SER A 32 -27.36 -24.53 4.83
C SER A 32 -27.89 -24.03 3.48
N GLU A 33 -27.95 -22.71 3.29
CA GLU A 33 -28.40 -22.08 2.04
C GLU A 33 -27.45 -22.43 0.89
N ILE A 34 -26.15 -22.31 1.12
CA ILE A 34 -25.13 -22.59 0.12
C ILE A 34 -25.07 -24.09 -0.19
N LYS A 35 -25.19 -24.98 0.81
CA LYS A 35 -25.30 -26.43 0.60
C LYS A 35 -26.53 -26.79 -0.21
N SER A 36 -27.69 -26.21 0.11
CA SER A 36 -28.93 -26.47 -0.63
C SER A 36 -28.85 -25.98 -2.08
N ALA A 37 -28.23 -24.83 -2.32
CA ALA A 37 -28.17 -24.24 -3.65
C ALA A 37 -27.02 -24.81 -4.50
N TYR A 38 -25.85 -25.06 -3.92
CA TYR A 38 -24.61 -25.37 -4.64
C TYR A 38 -24.03 -26.74 -4.32
N GLY A 39 -24.52 -27.47 -3.31
CA GLY A 39 -23.99 -28.76 -2.83
C GLY A 39 -23.54 -29.72 -3.94
N ASP A 40 -24.46 -30.07 -4.84
CA ASP A 40 -24.20 -31.02 -5.94
C ASP A 40 -23.32 -30.47 -7.07
N ARG A 41 -23.08 -29.15 -7.08
CA ARG A 41 -22.32 -28.43 -8.13
C ARG A 41 -20.87 -28.15 -7.74
N CYS A 42 -20.50 -28.49 -6.51
CA CYS A 42 -19.23 -28.12 -5.90
C CYS A 42 -18.30 -29.31 -5.79
N GLU A 43 -17.15 -29.18 -6.43
CA GLU A 43 -16.15 -30.23 -6.55
C GLU A 43 -15.35 -30.43 -5.23
N GLU A 44 -15.16 -29.36 -4.46
CA GLU A 44 -14.32 -29.35 -3.24
C GLU A 44 -14.88 -28.42 -2.16
N TRP A 45 -14.74 -28.86 -0.89
CA TRP A 45 -15.15 -28.17 0.33
C TRP A 45 -13.94 -28.04 1.27
N TYR A 46 -13.59 -26.81 1.66
CA TYR A 46 -12.51 -26.57 2.64
C TYR A 46 -13.10 -26.23 3.99
N ASP A 47 -12.83 -27.01 5.03
CA ASP A 47 -13.31 -26.73 6.37
C ASP A 47 -12.44 -25.65 7.06
N ALA A 48 -13.00 -24.46 7.25
CA ALA A 48 -12.40 -23.38 8.02
C ALA A 48 -13.11 -23.18 9.38
N THR A 49 -13.66 -24.24 9.98
CA THR A 49 -14.28 -24.22 11.31
C THR A 49 -13.36 -23.59 12.34
N GLY A 50 -13.88 -22.62 13.10
CA GLY A 50 -13.14 -21.94 14.15
C GLY A 50 -12.04 -20.99 13.65
N GLN A 51 -11.96 -20.77 12.33
CA GLN A 51 -11.08 -19.78 11.71
C GLN A 51 -11.87 -18.55 11.29
N SER A 52 -11.16 -17.48 10.98
CA SER A 52 -11.72 -16.29 10.33
C SER A 52 -11.26 -16.26 8.89
N VAL A 53 -12.18 -15.97 7.97
CA VAL A 53 -11.84 -15.63 6.60
C VAL A 53 -12.08 -14.15 6.41
N VAL A 54 -11.03 -13.48 5.97
CA VAL A 54 -11.02 -12.04 5.69
C VAL A 54 -10.64 -11.87 4.22
N PRO A 55 -11.03 -10.75 3.58
CA PRO A 55 -10.45 -10.36 2.31
C PRO A 55 -8.92 -10.36 2.39
N GLY A 56 -8.26 -10.63 1.26
CA GLY A 56 -6.82 -10.49 1.18
C GLY A 56 -6.40 -9.08 1.60
N LEU A 57 -5.34 -8.98 2.41
CA LEU A 57 -4.83 -7.68 2.85
C LEU A 57 -4.29 -6.90 1.63
N VAL A 58 -4.57 -5.60 1.62
CA VAL A 58 -4.06 -4.66 0.62
C VAL A 58 -3.15 -3.68 1.34
N ASP A 59 -1.89 -3.59 0.90
CA ASP A 59 -0.97 -2.54 1.34
C ASP A 59 -1.10 -1.37 0.36
N GLY A 60 -1.74 -0.29 0.80
CA GLY A 60 -2.09 0.84 -0.07
C GLY A 60 -0.93 1.77 -0.40
N HIS A 61 0.25 1.60 0.22
CA HIS A 61 1.39 2.51 0.03
C HIS A 61 2.73 1.87 0.34
N THR A 62 3.59 1.68 -0.67
CA THR A 62 4.90 1.06 -0.48
C THR A 62 5.93 1.52 -1.50
N HIS A 63 7.21 1.47 -1.14
CA HIS A 63 8.32 1.75 -2.07
C HIS A 63 9.26 0.54 -2.10
N THR A 64 8.81 -0.58 -2.69
CA THR A 64 9.51 -1.88 -2.62
C THR A 64 10.77 -1.99 -3.50
N VAL A 65 10.93 -1.11 -4.47
CA VAL A 65 12.06 -1.10 -5.42
C VAL A 65 13.09 -0.06 -4.99
N TRP A 66 14.21 -0.53 -4.42
CA TRP A 66 15.37 0.31 -4.08
C TRP A 66 16.64 -0.54 -3.95
N ALA A 67 17.80 0.10 -4.07
CA ALA A 67 19.10 -0.50 -3.77
C ALA A 67 19.80 0.18 -2.59
N GLY A 68 20.76 -0.52 -1.99
CA GLY A 68 21.46 -0.08 -0.78
C GLY A 68 20.62 -0.11 0.49
N ASP A 69 21.19 0.40 1.57
CA ASP A 69 20.54 0.57 2.86
C ASP A 69 20.89 1.92 3.49
N ARG A 70 20.15 2.29 4.53
CA ARG A 70 20.31 3.53 5.28
C ARG A 70 20.50 3.25 6.78
N VAL A 71 21.07 2.08 7.12
CA VAL A 71 21.27 1.67 8.52
C VAL A 71 22.16 2.67 9.26
N HIS A 72 23.13 3.27 8.57
CA HIS A 72 24.00 4.31 9.13
C HIS A 72 23.22 5.54 9.62
N GLU A 73 22.12 5.90 8.97
CA GLU A 73 21.29 7.03 9.40
C GLU A 73 20.46 6.72 10.63
N PHE A 74 20.10 5.45 10.83
CA PHE A 74 19.45 5.02 12.06
C PHE A 74 20.37 5.25 13.27
N ALA A 75 21.68 4.99 13.12
CA ALA A 75 22.66 5.31 14.15
C ALA A 75 22.72 6.82 14.44
N MET A 76 22.73 7.66 13.40
CA MET A 76 22.69 9.13 13.57
C MET A 76 21.42 9.60 14.30
N LYS A 77 20.25 9.02 13.99
CA LYS A 77 19.00 9.34 14.69
C LYS A 77 19.05 8.96 16.17
N LEU A 78 19.64 7.81 16.51
CA LEU A 78 19.85 7.41 17.91
C LEU A 78 20.76 8.39 18.67
N GLU A 79 21.67 9.07 17.97
CA GLU A 79 22.53 10.13 18.51
C GLU A 79 21.83 11.50 18.56
N GLY A 80 20.57 11.59 18.13
CA GLY A 80 19.76 12.80 18.17
C GLY A 80 19.86 13.69 16.92
N ALA A 81 20.45 13.20 15.83
CA ALA A 81 20.49 13.94 14.58
C ALA A 81 19.08 14.20 14.03
N THR A 82 18.81 15.44 13.61
CA THR A 82 17.55 15.80 12.96
C THR A 82 17.51 15.25 11.53
N TYR A 83 16.32 15.20 10.92
CA TYR A 83 16.18 14.86 9.51
C TYR A 83 17.08 15.72 8.60
N MET A 84 17.17 17.03 8.89
CA MET A 84 17.97 17.96 8.12
C MET A 84 19.48 17.73 8.31
N ASP A 85 19.92 17.32 9.50
CA ASP A 85 21.32 16.97 9.76
C ASP A 85 21.75 15.75 8.93
N ILE A 86 20.88 14.74 8.85
CA ILE A 86 21.10 13.54 8.03
C ILE A 86 21.13 13.88 6.54
N HIS A 87 20.21 14.73 6.09
CA HIS A 87 20.19 15.22 4.71
C HIS A 87 21.50 15.95 4.37
N ASN A 88 21.94 16.87 5.23
CA ASN A 88 23.19 17.63 5.05
C ASN A 88 24.45 16.76 5.07
N ALA A 89 24.42 15.61 5.75
CA ALA A 89 25.50 14.62 5.75
C ALA A 89 25.54 13.73 4.49
N GLY A 90 24.66 13.98 3.51
CA GLY A 90 24.56 13.20 2.28
C GLY A 90 23.68 11.94 2.42
N GLY A 91 22.95 11.81 3.53
CA GLY A 91 21.96 10.76 3.75
C GLY A 91 20.60 11.07 3.11
N GLY A 92 19.56 10.41 3.59
CA GLY A 92 18.18 10.62 3.17
C GLY A 92 17.88 10.04 1.79
N ILE A 93 16.87 10.63 1.13
CA ILE A 93 16.38 10.20 -0.18
C ILE A 93 17.51 10.20 -1.22
N HIS A 94 18.40 11.20 -1.18
CA HIS A 94 19.51 11.31 -2.13
C HIS A 94 20.44 10.08 -2.09
N SER A 95 20.79 9.60 -0.90
CA SER A 95 21.61 8.38 -0.73
C SER A 95 20.96 7.14 -1.38
N THR A 96 19.64 7.03 -1.25
CA THR A 96 18.88 5.95 -1.90
C THR A 96 18.86 6.11 -3.42
N VAL A 97 18.63 7.32 -3.94
CA VAL A 97 18.66 7.62 -5.37
C VAL A 97 20.04 7.27 -5.96
N GLN A 98 21.12 7.64 -5.29
CA GLN A 98 22.48 7.31 -5.74
C GLN A 98 22.73 5.80 -5.76
N SER A 99 22.19 5.05 -4.79
CA SER A 99 22.27 3.59 -4.76
C SER A 99 21.47 2.96 -5.90
N ILE A 100 20.27 3.47 -6.19
CA ILE A 100 19.42 3.01 -7.31
C ILE A 100 20.12 3.26 -8.66
N LEU A 101 20.67 4.45 -8.88
CA LEU A 101 21.36 4.81 -10.13
C LEU A 101 22.60 3.95 -10.41
N LYS A 102 23.20 3.36 -9.37
CA LYS A 102 24.38 2.48 -9.50
C LYS A 102 23.99 1.00 -9.65
N ALA A 103 22.80 0.61 -9.23
CA ALA A 103 22.34 -0.76 -9.28
C ALA A 103 21.94 -1.17 -10.69
N SER A 104 22.14 -2.45 -11.01
CA SER A 104 21.62 -3.03 -12.24
C SER A 104 20.12 -3.34 -12.11
N GLU A 105 19.42 -3.47 -13.24
CA GLU A 105 18.02 -3.90 -13.27
C GLU A 105 17.84 -5.28 -12.60
N ASP A 106 18.74 -6.24 -12.88
CA ASP A 106 18.73 -7.58 -12.27
C ASP A 106 18.89 -7.54 -10.75
N GLU A 107 19.73 -6.62 -10.25
CA GLU A 107 19.93 -6.41 -8.81
C GLU A 107 18.66 -5.83 -8.18
N LEU A 108 18.09 -4.77 -8.77
CA LEU A 108 16.84 -4.17 -8.30
C LEU A 108 15.69 -5.18 -8.30
N TYR A 109 15.58 -6.00 -9.35
CA TYR A 109 14.61 -7.07 -9.46
C TYR A 109 14.79 -8.13 -8.36
N THR A 110 16.03 -8.56 -8.10
CA THR A 110 16.34 -9.54 -7.06
C THR A 110 15.98 -9.02 -5.67
N LEU A 111 16.30 -7.76 -5.39
CA LEU A 111 15.98 -7.09 -4.12
C LEU A 111 14.47 -6.92 -3.95
N PHE A 112 13.77 -6.46 -4.99
CA PHE A 112 12.32 -6.35 -5.02
C PHE A 112 11.65 -7.70 -4.73
N LYS A 113 12.06 -8.75 -5.45
CA LYS A 113 11.52 -10.11 -5.27
C LYS A 113 11.68 -10.60 -3.82
N SER A 114 12.86 -10.41 -3.24
CA SER A 114 13.13 -10.79 -1.84
C SER A 114 12.17 -10.11 -0.86
N ARG A 115 11.92 -8.80 -1.05
CA ARG A 115 11.01 -8.01 -0.20
C ARG A 115 9.55 -8.39 -0.41
N LEU A 116 9.13 -8.59 -1.67
CA LEU A 116 7.78 -9.04 -1.99
C LEU A 116 7.47 -10.39 -1.33
N LEU A 117 8.42 -11.32 -1.35
CA LEU A 117 8.27 -12.61 -0.67
C LEU A 117 8.11 -12.48 0.85
N GLN A 118 8.68 -11.44 1.47
CA GLN A 118 8.46 -11.16 2.90
C GLN A 118 7.06 -10.61 3.18
N LEU A 119 6.50 -9.81 2.26
CA LEU A 119 5.13 -9.29 2.35
C LEU A 119 4.07 -10.39 2.17
N LEU A 120 4.38 -11.42 1.38
CA LEU A 120 3.47 -12.54 1.08
C LEU A 120 3.43 -13.65 2.16
N LYS A 121 3.91 -13.38 3.38
CA LYS A 121 3.82 -14.33 4.50
C LYS A 121 2.35 -14.63 4.83
N GLY A 122 1.86 -15.73 4.27
CA GLY A 122 0.45 -16.14 4.22
C GLY A 122 0.17 -17.17 3.12
N LYS A 123 1.04 -17.27 2.10
CA LYS A 123 1.20 -18.42 1.19
C LYS A 123 2.44 -19.23 1.60
N THR A 124 2.51 -20.54 1.32
CA THR A 124 3.80 -21.24 1.48
C THR A 124 4.81 -20.68 0.47
N ALA A 125 6.10 -20.68 0.83
CA ALA A 125 7.16 -20.14 -0.04
C ALA A 125 7.16 -20.76 -1.45
N LYS A 126 6.72 -22.01 -1.56
CA LYS A 126 6.59 -22.75 -2.82
C LYS A 126 5.42 -22.23 -3.66
N GLU A 127 4.24 -22.08 -3.07
CA GLU A 127 3.03 -21.62 -3.78
C GLU A 127 3.15 -20.17 -4.25
N ALA A 128 3.74 -19.28 -3.44
CA ALA A 128 4.00 -17.91 -3.84
C ALA A 128 5.03 -17.85 -4.99
N THR A 129 6.09 -18.65 -4.90
CA THR A 129 7.14 -18.68 -5.93
C THR A 129 6.60 -19.26 -7.24
N GLU A 130 5.83 -20.35 -7.18
CA GLU A 130 5.19 -20.94 -8.37
C GLU A 130 4.23 -19.95 -9.02
N ASP A 131 3.35 -19.29 -8.26
CA ASP A 131 2.40 -18.31 -8.80
C ASP A 131 3.09 -17.08 -9.41
N ILE A 132 4.12 -16.55 -8.75
CA ILE A 132 4.90 -15.42 -9.27
C ILE A 132 5.61 -15.79 -10.58
N LEU A 133 6.24 -16.95 -10.64
CA LEU A 133 7.01 -17.39 -11.80
C LEU A 133 6.12 -17.83 -12.97
N THR A 134 5.00 -18.49 -12.70
CA THR A 134 4.14 -19.08 -13.74
C THR A 134 3.06 -18.13 -14.23
N ASN A 135 2.56 -17.23 -13.38
CA ASN A 135 1.43 -16.36 -13.71
C ASN A 135 1.83 -14.89 -13.70
N GLN A 136 2.42 -14.39 -12.62
CA GLN A 136 2.53 -12.94 -12.41
C GLN A 136 3.64 -12.30 -13.26
N ILE A 137 4.85 -12.85 -13.31
CA ILE A 137 5.97 -12.31 -14.12
C ILE A 137 5.68 -12.38 -15.62
N PRO A 138 5.20 -13.51 -16.18
CA PRO A 138 4.79 -13.55 -17.58
C PRO A 138 3.68 -12.54 -17.88
N LYS A 139 2.74 -12.34 -16.94
CA LYS A 139 1.65 -11.39 -17.12
C LYS A 139 2.13 -9.94 -17.05
N LEU A 140 2.99 -9.58 -16.10
CA LEU A 140 3.58 -8.24 -16.03
C LEU A 140 4.41 -7.92 -17.27
N LYS A 141 5.20 -8.87 -17.75
CA LYS A 141 5.94 -8.73 -19.00
C LYS A 141 5.02 -8.59 -20.22
N GLU A 142 3.98 -9.41 -20.31
CA GLU A 142 2.96 -9.30 -21.35
C GLU A 142 2.24 -7.94 -21.31
N LEU A 143 1.89 -7.45 -20.11
CA LEU A 143 1.24 -6.15 -19.92
C LEU A 143 2.18 -5.00 -20.34
N CYS A 144 3.45 -5.02 -19.93
CA CYS A 144 4.44 -4.03 -20.40
C CYS A 144 4.64 -4.07 -21.92
N ASP A 145 4.83 -5.26 -22.49
CA ASP A 145 5.12 -5.46 -23.91
C ASP A 145 3.91 -5.08 -24.80
N LYS A 146 2.69 -5.13 -24.26
CA LYS A 146 1.45 -4.67 -24.92
C LYS A 146 1.12 -3.20 -24.64
N GLY A 147 1.89 -2.53 -23.77
CA GLY A 147 1.59 -1.19 -23.28
C GLY A 147 0.35 -1.11 -22.37
N GLU A 148 -0.10 -2.26 -21.85
CA GLU A 148 -1.23 -2.42 -20.93
C GLU A 148 -0.82 -2.29 -19.45
N LEU A 149 0.49 -2.35 -19.13
CA LEU A 149 1.00 -1.91 -17.84
C LEU A 149 1.05 -0.38 -17.86
N HIS A 150 -0.01 0.21 -17.33
CA HIS A 150 -0.17 1.65 -17.25
C HIS A 150 0.38 2.16 -15.93
N ILE A 151 1.00 3.34 -15.96
CA ILE A 151 1.12 4.15 -14.75
C ILE A 151 -0.30 4.61 -14.46
N ASP A 152 -0.90 4.11 -13.39
CA ASP A 152 -2.28 4.42 -13.03
C ASP A 152 -2.37 5.76 -12.27
N ASN A 153 -1.35 6.03 -11.43
CA ASN A 153 -1.26 7.17 -10.54
C ASN A 153 0.10 7.87 -10.61
N ILE A 154 0.11 9.16 -10.31
CA ILE A 154 1.30 9.93 -9.97
C ILE A 154 1.26 10.27 -8.48
N ASP A 155 2.38 10.04 -7.80
CA ASP A 155 2.57 10.40 -6.39
C ASP A 155 3.59 11.55 -6.27
N VAL A 156 3.22 12.60 -5.54
CA VAL A 156 4.05 13.78 -5.28
C VAL A 156 4.36 13.91 -3.79
N PHE A 157 5.65 14.11 -3.48
CA PHE A 157 6.08 14.45 -2.12
C PHE A 157 5.96 15.97 -1.86
N CYS A 158 4.91 16.37 -1.13
CA CYS A 158 4.61 17.76 -0.82
C CYS A 158 5.15 18.19 0.54
N GLU A 159 6.42 18.63 0.57
CA GLU A 159 7.11 19.02 1.79
C GLU A 159 8.08 20.20 1.55
N LYS A 160 8.45 20.91 2.62
CA LYS A 160 9.36 22.05 2.59
C LYS A 160 10.74 21.61 2.09
N GLY A 161 11.22 22.27 1.04
CA GLY A 161 12.48 21.91 0.37
C GLY A 161 12.32 20.88 -0.75
N TYR A 162 11.09 20.39 -0.96
CA TYR A 162 10.71 19.51 -2.07
C TYR A 162 9.63 20.18 -2.92
N THR A 163 8.82 19.37 -3.62
CA THR A 163 7.83 19.85 -4.59
C THR A 163 6.63 20.50 -3.89
N GLN A 164 6.26 21.71 -4.30
CA GLN A 164 5.13 22.46 -3.73
C GLN A 164 3.88 22.49 -4.64
N GLY A 165 3.74 21.51 -5.55
CA GLY A 165 2.57 21.31 -6.42
C GLY A 165 2.90 21.28 -7.91
N TRP A 166 2.17 20.44 -8.67
CA TRP A 166 2.19 20.32 -10.15
C TRP A 166 0.88 19.68 -10.65
N PRO A 167 0.27 20.12 -11.76
CA PRO A 167 -0.81 19.38 -12.41
C PRO A 167 -0.27 18.54 -13.57
N ILE A 168 -0.43 17.22 -13.51
CA ILE A 168 -0.37 16.33 -14.69
C ILE A 168 -1.79 15.79 -14.92
N SER A 169 -2.51 16.38 -15.85
CA SER A 169 -3.98 16.26 -15.98
C SER A 169 -4.50 14.91 -16.53
N TRP A 170 -3.64 13.93 -16.77
CA TRP A 170 -4.02 12.65 -17.40
C TRP A 170 -3.81 11.42 -16.49
N LEU A 171 -3.33 11.60 -15.25
CA LEU A 171 -3.08 10.55 -14.28
C LEU A 171 -3.91 10.81 -13.02
N GLU A 172 -4.32 9.74 -12.33
CA GLU A 172 -4.82 9.88 -10.98
C GLU A 172 -3.72 10.43 -10.08
N THR A 173 -4.05 11.34 -9.17
CA THR A 173 -3.05 12.01 -8.33
C THR A 173 -3.13 11.49 -6.91
N GLU A 174 -1.98 11.15 -6.35
CA GLU A 174 -1.79 10.86 -4.94
C GLU A 174 -0.71 11.78 -4.37
N LEU A 175 -0.79 12.07 -3.08
CA LEU A 175 0.16 12.96 -2.42
C LEU A 175 0.69 12.34 -1.14
N HIS A 176 1.99 12.44 -0.91
CA HIS A 176 2.48 12.50 0.45
C HIS A 176 2.30 13.93 0.95
N ALA A 177 1.42 14.12 1.92
CA ALA A 177 0.99 15.45 2.35
C ALA A 177 1.17 15.63 3.86
N GLU A 178 1.75 16.76 4.22
CA GLU A 178 1.79 17.29 5.60
C GLU A 178 2.39 16.30 6.61
N GLU A 179 3.48 15.62 6.21
CA GLU A 179 4.26 14.70 7.06
C GLU A 179 5.03 15.44 8.15
N PHE A 180 5.73 16.54 7.81
CA PHE A 180 6.54 17.30 8.76
C PHE A 180 6.07 18.74 8.93
N VAL A 181 5.63 19.37 7.84
CA VAL A 181 5.17 20.76 7.85
C VAL A 181 3.86 20.88 7.09
N ARG A 182 2.92 21.60 7.70
CA ARG A 182 1.67 22.00 7.04
C ARG A 182 1.95 22.98 5.91
N LEU A 183 1.65 22.59 4.68
CA LEU A 183 1.84 23.38 3.46
C LEU A 183 0.53 23.68 2.72
N HIS A 184 -0.60 23.29 3.28
CA HIS A 184 -1.91 23.29 2.62
C HIS A 184 -1.97 22.31 1.44
N SER A 185 -1.12 21.27 1.45
CA SER A 185 -1.07 20.28 0.38
C SER A 185 -2.26 19.32 0.41
N VAL A 186 -2.91 19.16 1.57
CA VAL A 186 -4.15 18.38 1.69
C VAL A 186 -5.32 19.12 1.04
N GLU A 187 -5.48 20.40 1.33
CA GLU A 187 -6.50 21.25 0.71
C GLU A 187 -6.30 21.31 -0.81
N MET A 188 -5.06 21.50 -1.26
CA MET A 188 -4.71 21.44 -2.69
C MET A 188 -5.05 20.06 -3.30
N GLY A 189 -4.69 18.97 -2.64
CA GLY A 189 -5.00 17.61 -3.10
C GLY A 189 -6.50 17.38 -3.25
N ALA A 190 -7.30 17.86 -2.31
CA ALA A 190 -8.75 17.79 -2.37
C ALA A 190 -9.33 18.62 -3.53
N GLU A 191 -8.80 19.83 -3.80
CA GLU A 191 -9.19 20.63 -4.96
C GLU A 191 -8.89 19.93 -6.29
N LEU A 192 -7.79 19.20 -6.35
CA LEU A 192 -7.37 18.40 -7.50
C LEU A 192 -8.12 17.06 -7.63
N ASN A 193 -8.97 16.71 -6.66
CA ASN A 193 -9.61 15.39 -6.53
C ASN A 193 -8.59 14.24 -6.51
N ALA A 194 -7.50 14.41 -5.73
CA ALA A 194 -6.54 13.35 -5.49
C ALA A 194 -7.23 12.09 -4.95
N THR A 195 -6.83 10.91 -5.43
CA THR A 195 -7.42 9.62 -5.03
C THR A 195 -7.09 9.34 -3.55
N ALA A 196 -5.84 9.56 -3.16
CA ALA A 196 -5.36 9.35 -1.80
C ALA A 196 -4.33 10.39 -1.37
N MET A 197 -4.27 10.64 -0.06
CA MET A 197 -3.23 11.46 0.56
C MET A 197 -2.67 10.72 1.78
N SER A 198 -1.35 10.54 1.78
CA SER A 198 -0.60 9.77 2.76
C SER A 198 0.01 10.68 3.83
N HIS A 199 0.40 10.11 4.98
CA HIS A 199 0.99 10.79 6.14
C HIS A 199 -0.03 11.52 7.03
N LEU A 200 -0.27 12.81 6.76
CA LEU A 200 -1.28 13.66 7.40
C LEU A 200 -1.02 13.97 8.89
N GLU A 201 0.22 13.89 9.38
CA GLU A 201 0.59 14.22 10.77
C GLU A 201 0.25 15.67 11.14
N GLU A 202 0.47 16.62 10.21
CA GLU A 202 0.27 18.06 10.39
C GLU A 202 -1.01 18.60 9.71
N ILE A 203 -1.95 17.70 9.37
CA ILE A 203 -3.22 18.04 8.73
C ILE A 203 -4.07 19.06 9.51
N SER A 204 -4.65 20.02 8.77
CA SER A 204 -5.62 21.00 9.29
C SER A 204 -7.04 20.46 9.42
N ASP A 205 -7.87 21.14 10.20
CA ASP A 205 -9.31 20.85 10.29
C ASP A 205 -10.02 21.09 8.96
N GLU A 206 -9.57 22.11 8.22
CA GLU A 206 -10.04 22.42 6.88
C GLU A 206 -9.66 21.32 5.88
N GLY A 207 -8.43 20.80 5.96
CA GLY A 207 -7.95 19.68 5.15
C GLY A 207 -8.75 18.41 5.40
N ILE A 208 -9.05 18.07 6.66
CA ILE A 208 -9.90 16.93 7.01
C ILE A 208 -11.27 17.05 6.33
N LYS A 209 -11.93 18.21 6.46
CA LYS A 209 -13.24 18.45 5.85
C LYS A 209 -13.18 18.38 4.33
N ALA A 210 -12.15 18.97 3.73
CA ALA A 210 -11.96 18.94 2.28
C ALA A 210 -11.80 17.49 1.76
N MET A 211 -11.01 16.66 2.46
CA MET A 211 -10.88 15.23 2.12
C MET A 211 -12.21 14.49 2.22
N ALA A 212 -12.95 14.69 3.31
CA ALA A 212 -14.26 14.05 3.52
C ALA A 212 -15.27 14.45 2.44
N GLU A 213 -15.36 15.74 2.12
CA GLU A 213 -16.26 16.27 1.09
C GLU A 213 -15.93 15.74 -0.31
N LYS A 214 -14.64 15.55 -0.61
CA LYS A 214 -14.15 15.11 -1.93
C LYS A 214 -14.04 13.60 -2.07
N GLY A 215 -14.13 12.87 -0.96
CA GLY A 215 -13.96 11.42 -0.95
C GLY A 215 -12.52 10.97 -1.15
N CYS A 216 -11.54 11.82 -0.84
CA CYS A 216 -10.13 11.46 -0.89
C CYS A 216 -9.79 10.47 0.25
N VAL A 217 -9.04 9.42 -0.05
CA VAL A 217 -8.66 8.43 0.95
C VAL A 217 -7.48 8.93 1.80
N ALA A 218 -7.62 8.85 3.12
CA ALA A 218 -6.53 9.08 4.05
C ALA A 218 -5.68 7.81 4.22
N THR A 219 -4.45 7.82 3.72
CA THR A 219 -3.51 6.69 3.81
C THR A 219 -2.58 6.87 5.00
N ILE A 220 -2.84 6.14 6.08
CA ILE A 220 -2.15 6.32 7.36
C ILE A 220 -0.92 5.43 7.43
N LEU A 221 0.23 6.04 7.74
CA LEU A 221 1.56 5.39 7.76
C LEU A 221 2.16 5.33 9.18
N PRO A 222 1.59 4.55 10.12
CA PRO A 222 1.98 4.62 11.51
C PRO A 222 3.40 4.08 11.78
N THR A 223 3.91 3.19 10.92
CA THR A 223 5.30 2.72 11.01
C THR A 223 6.28 3.89 10.83
N THR A 224 6.00 4.79 9.88
CA THR A 224 6.78 6.01 9.66
C THR A 224 6.73 6.91 10.88
N ALA A 225 5.52 7.25 11.36
CA ALA A 225 5.34 8.10 12.52
C ALA A 225 6.07 7.55 13.76
N TYR A 226 6.03 6.23 13.95
CA TYR A 226 6.75 5.54 15.03
C TYR A 226 8.27 5.63 14.88
N LEU A 227 8.82 5.26 13.72
CA LEU A 227 10.27 5.25 13.46
C LEU A 227 10.89 6.64 13.51
N LEU A 228 10.10 7.68 13.22
CA LEU A 228 10.53 9.07 13.22
C LEU A 228 10.17 9.84 14.49
N HIS A 229 9.48 9.20 15.44
CA HIS A 229 8.96 9.86 16.64
C HIS A 229 8.10 11.11 16.31
N LEU A 230 7.31 11.03 15.23
CA LEU A 230 6.35 12.06 14.88
C LEU A 230 5.11 11.97 15.76
N LYS A 231 4.39 13.09 15.86
CA LYS A 231 3.03 13.09 16.37
C LYS A 231 2.17 12.28 15.38
N PRO A 232 1.35 11.30 15.83
CA PRO A 232 0.49 10.55 14.93
C PRO A 232 -0.60 11.45 14.32
N PRO A 233 -1.06 11.17 13.09
CA PRO A 233 -2.16 11.90 12.47
C PRO A 233 -3.46 11.79 13.30
N PRO A 234 -4.36 12.80 13.24
CA PRO A 234 -5.59 12.83 14.03
C PRO A 234 -6.69 11.90 13.48
N VAL A 235 -6.37 10.60 13.32
CA VAL A 235 -7.23 9.59 12.66
C VAL A 235 -8.64 9.51 13.26
N ARG A 236 -8.77 9.64 14.59
CA ARG A 236 -10.09 9.61 15.23
C ARG A 236 -11.00 10.72 14.71
N LYS A 237 -10.45 11.93 14.59
CA LYS A 237 -11.18 13.10 14.08
C LYS A 237 -11.52 12.92 12.60
N MET A 238 -10.60 12.41 11.80
CA MET A 238 -10.85 12.08 10.39
C MET A 238 -12.04 11.14 10.22
N ILE A 239 -12.12 10.09 11.05
CA ILE A 239 -13.24 9.14 11.03
C ILE A 239 -14.56 9.81 11.42
N GLU A 240 -14.54 10.67 12.45
CA GLU A 240 -15.72 11.40 12.93
C GLU A 240 -16.27 12.41 11.91
N GLU A 241 -15.39 13.01 11.11
CA GLU A 241 -15.75 13.92 10.01
C GLU A 241 -16.11 13.19 8.71
N GLY A 242 -15.98 11.87 8.66
CA GLY A 242 -16.41 11.04 7.53
C GLY A 242 -15.35 10.75 6.47
N CYS A 243 -14.06 10.99 6.75
CA CYS A 243 -12.99 10.60 5.82
C CYS A 243 -12.95 9.08 5.64
N GLN A 244 -12.80 8.65 4.38
CA GLN A 244 -12.34 7.29 4.09
C GLN A 244 -10.88 7.16 4.48
N TRP A 245 -10.48 6.01 4.99
CA TRP A 245 -9.10 5.79 5.43
C TRP A 245 -8.66 4.36 5.19
N LEU A 246 -7.37 4.18 4.98
CA LEU A 246 -6.70 2.89 4.94
C LEU A 246 -5.39 2.95 5.72
N TRP A 247 -4.89 1.77 6.08
CA TRP A 247 -3.60 1.59 6.71
C TRP A 247 -2.61 1.00 5.71
N ALA A 248 -1.36 1.45 5.76
CA ALA A 248 -0.28 0.89 4.97
C ALA A 248 0.97 0.61 5.83
N LEU A 249 1.72 -0.42 5.45
CA LEU A 249 2.92 -0.84 6.19
C LEU A 249 4.12 0.07 5.90
N THR A 250 4.16 0.64 4.69
CA THR A 250 5.22 1.51 4.15
C THR A 250 6.60 0.83 4.18
N LEU A 251 6.81 -0.15 3.30
CA LEU A 251 8.13 -0.79 3.15
C LEU A 251 9.05 0.15 2.35
N THR A 252 10.03 0.76 3.01
CA THR A 252 10.97 1.73 2.40
C THR A 252 12.37 1.56 2.97
N PRO A 253 13.43 1.97 2.25
CA PRO A 253 14.80 1.96 2.78
C PRO A 253 14.97 2.81 4.03
N THR A 254 14.14 3.85 4.20
CA THR A 254 13.82 4.65 5.40
C THR A 254 13.21 6.00 4.98
N LEU A 255 12.08 5.96 4.27
CA LEU A 255 11.20 7.08 3.85
C LEU A 255 11.32 7.49 2.38
N THR A 256 10.13 7.55 1.76
CA THR A 256 9.66 8.18 0.52
C THR A 256 10.56 8.11 -0.71
N VAL A 257 10.16 7.30 -1.70
CA VAL A 257 10.56 7.46 -3.10
C VAL A 257 9.31 7.87 -3.89
N SER A 258 8.86 9.12 -3.76
CA SER A 258 7.96 9.70 -4.76
C SER A 258 8.78 10.16 -5.96
N LEU A 259 8.15 10.14 -7.14
CA LEU A 259 8.72 10.33 -8.47
C LEU A 259 9.42 11.69 -8.72
N CYS A 260 9.68 12.50 -7.69
CA CYS A 260 10.19 13.87 -7.80
C CYS A 260 11.67 14.00 -8.20
N HIS A 261 12.43 12.90 -8.33
CA HIS A 261 13.88 12.96 -8.68
C HIS A 261 14.25 12.15 -9.92
N LEU A 262 13.26 11.63 -10.68
CA LEU A 262 13.49 10.94 -11.95
C LEU A 262 13.28 11.85 -13.18
N LEU A 263 13.08 13.16 -12.96
CA LEU A 263 13.11 14.22 -13.97
C LEU A 263 14.18 15.25 -13.59
#